data_AF-R1HUT5-F1
#
_entry.id   AF-R1HUT5-F1
#
_cell.length_a   1.000
_cell.length_b   1.000
_cell.length_c   1.000
_cell.angle_alpha   90.00
_cell.angle_beta   90.00
_cell.angle_gamma   90.00
#
_symmetry.space_group_name_H-M   'P 1'
#
loop_
_entity.id
_entity.type
_entity.pdbx_description
1 polymer ?
#
loop_
_entity_poly.entity_id
_entity_poly.type
_entity_poly.pdbx_seq_one_letter_code
_entity_poly.pdbx_strand_id
1 'polypeptide(L)'
;PVLALGLTGVLALSAAAVDAAQGLPWPSPVVFGNWASARDYARVGTELGARLHGASVAGPGEIGTLAYFCECAIIDEFSDRGHAVELIRKRIELANPLMSLALRINYHWLDPSLAPRRADYRLQYGSGPATGPDSWPVRSAAKGDGHFTLTPGP
;
A
#
# COMPACT_ATOMS: atom_id res chain seq x y z
N PRO A 1 15.84 36.70 19.68
CA PRO A 1 14.57 36.40 20.38
C PRO A 1 13.32 36.71 19.55
N VAL A 2 13.16 37.93 19.01
CA VAL A 2 11.97 38.33 18.23
C VAL A 2 11.79 37.50 16.95
N LEU A 3 12.86 37.24 16.19
CA LEU A 3 12.81 36.38 14.99
C LEU A 3 12.35 34.95 15.33
N ALA A 4 12.90 34.37 16.41
CA ALA A 4 12.55 33.02 16.84
C ALA A 4 11.08 32.94 17.31
N LEU A 5 10.60 33.95 18.04
CA LEU A 5 9.19 34.06 18.44
C LEU A 5 8.27 34.24 17.23
N GLY A 6 8.68 35.05 16.26
CA GLY A 6 7.96 35.24 14.99
C GLY A 6 7.85 33.94 14.19
N LEU A 7 8.96 33.22 14.00
CA LEU A 7 8.97 31.92 13.32
C LEU A 7 8.10 30.89 14.03
N THR A 8 8.18 30.83 15.36
CA THR A 8 7.35 29.94 16.18
C THR A 8 5.86 30.29 16.03
N GLY A 9 5.52 31.58 16.06
CA GLY A 9 4.16 32.07 15.85
C GLY A 9 3.61 31.70 14.47
N VAL A 10 4.41 31.85 13.42
CA VAL A 10 4.03 31.42 12.06
C VAL A 10 3.77 29.92 12.02
N LEU A 11 4.66 29.10 12.57
CA LEU A 11 4.49 27.64 12.59
C LEU A 11 3.22 27.22 13.34
N ALA A 12 2.97 27.81 14.51
CA ALA A 12 1.79 27.53 15.32
C ALA A 12 0.48 27.93 14.61
N LEU A 13 0.46 29.10 13.97
CA LEU A 13 -0.71 29.56 13.21
C LEU A 13 -0.95 28.71 11.96
N SER A 14 0.12 28.31 11.26
CA SER A 14 0.02 27.41 10.11
C SER A 14 -0.53 26.03 10.52
N ALA A 15 -0.05 25.47 11.64
CA ALA A 15 -0.56 24.21 12.17
C ALA A 15 -2.05 24.32 12.55
N ALA A 16 -2.43 25.37 13.29
CA ALA A 16 -3.82 25.60 13.67
C ALA A 16 -4.74 25.81 12.45
N ALA A 17 -4.25 26.48 11.40
CA ALA A 17 -4.99 26.64 10.15
C ALA A 17 -5.19 25.30 9.43
N VAL A 18 -4.18 24.43 9.42
CA VAL A 18 -4.29 23.07 8.88
C VAL A 18 -5.28 22.24 9.69
N ASP A 19 -5.21 22.29 11.02
CA ASP A 19 -6.15 21.60 11.91
C ASP A 19 -7.61 22.02 11.67
N ALA A 20 -7.83 23.33 11.55
CA ALA A 20 -9.15 23.88 11.25
C ALA A 20 -9.66 23.45 9.87
N ALA A 21 -8.78 23.39 8.87
CA ALA A 21 -9.13 22.99 7.50
C ALA A 21 -9.42 21.48 7.38
N GLN A 22 -8.70 20.63 8.12
CA GLN A 22 -8.89 19.16 8.11
C GLN A 22 -10.07 18.71 8.99
N GLY A 23 -10.39 19.48 10.03
CA GLY A 23 -11.32 19.08 11.07
C GLY A 23 -10.69 18.09 12.06
N LEU A 24 -10.92 18.27 13.37
CA LEU A 24 -10.37 17.41 14.42
C LEU A 24 -11.46 16.47 14.99
N PRO A 25 -11.20 15.16 15.10
CA PRO A 25 -10.00 14.44 14.67
C PRO A 25 -9.86 14.37 13.15
N TRP A 26 -8.63 14.40 12.63
CA TRP A 26 -8.38 14.37 11.19
C TRP A 26 -8.91 13.07 10.57
N PRO A 27 -9.68 13.14 9.46
CA PRO A 27 -10.15 11.94 8.77
C PRO A 27 -9.03 11.24 7.97
N SER A 28 -7.96 11.97 7.64
CA SER A 28 -6.77 11.49 6.91
C SER A 28 -5.56 12.40 7.17
N PRO A 29 -4.31 11.93 7.03
CA PRO A 29 -3.13 12.78 7.06
C PRO A 29 -3.11 13.79 5.90
N VAL A 30 -2.45 14.94 6.10
CA VAL A 30 -2.31 16.01 5.09
C VAL A 30 -1.69 15.52 3.79
N VAL A 31 -0.70 14.63 3.89
CA VAL A 31 -0.11 13.94 2.75
C VAL A 31 -0.67 12.52 2.73
N PHE A 32 -1.60 12.27 1.80
CA PHE A 32 -2.24 10.99 1.63
C PHE A 32 -1.91 10.41 0.25
N GLY A 33 -1.29 9.24 0.21
CA GLY A 33 -0.97 8.52 -1.04
C GLY A 33 -1.97 7.41 -1.38
N ASN A 34 -2.75 6.97 -0.38
CA ASN A 34 -3.35 5.65 -0.44
C ASN A 34 -4.55 5.52 -1.37
N TRP A 35 -4.83 4.29 -1.78
CA TRP A 35 -5.99 3.93 -2.60
C TRP A 35 -7.33 4.00 -1.84
N ALA A 36 -7.30 3.82 -0.53
CA ALA A 36 -8.49 3.83 0.33
C ALA A 36 -8.20 4.35 1.73
N SER A 37 -9.24 4.75 2.45
CA SER A 37 -9.16 5.08 3.87
C SER A 37 -8.78 3.85 4.71
N ALA A 38 -8.19 4.05 5.90
CA ALA A 38 -7.85 2.94 6.79
C ALA A 38 -9.09 2.11 7.18
N ARG A 39 -10.24 2.77 7.36
CA ARG A 39 -11.52 2.11 7.65
C ARG A 39 -12.00 1.26 6.48
N ASP A 40 -11.86 1.77 5.26
CA ASP A 40 -12.21 1.01 4.06
C ASP A 40 -11.29 -0.19 3.87
N TYR A 41 -9.98 -0.03 4.03
CA TYR A 41 -9.06 -1.15 3.99
C TYR A 41 -9.36 -2.21 5.05
N ALA A 42 -9.72 -1.82 6.27
CA ALA A 42 -10.09 -2.77 7.31
C ALA A 42 -11.36 -3.56 6.93
N ARG A 43 -12.39 -2.86 6.46
CA ARG A 43 -13.64 -3.48 5.99
C ARG A 43 -13.38 -4.45 4.84
N VAL A 44 -12.68 -3.98 3.80
CA VAL A 44 -12.35 -4.79 2.62
C VAL A 44 -11.50 -5.99 3.01
N GLY A 45 -10.51 -5.82 3.90
CA GLY A 45 -9.68 -6.91 4.40
C GLY A 45 -10.53 -8.01 5.04
N THR A 46 -11.37 -7.66 6.03
CA THR A 46 -12.24 -8.62 6.72
C THR A 46 -13.17 -9.35 5.74
N GLU A 47 -13.83 -8.62 4.84
CA GLU A 47 -14.75 -9.21 3.86
C GLU A 47 -14.02 -10.10 2.83
N LEU A 48 -12.82 -9.70 2.42
CA LEU A 48 -11.96 -10.47 1.52
C LEU A 48 -11.48 -11.77 2.17
N GLY A 49 -11.08 -11.74 3.45
CA GLY A 49 -10.69 -12.94 4.19
C GLY A 49 -11.81 -13.97 4.25
N ALA A 50 -13.03 -13.52 4.55
CA ALA A 50 -14.22 -14.36 4.53
C ALA A 50 -14.52 -14.92 3.13
N ARG A 51 -14.26 -14.15 2.07
CA ARG A 51 -14.50 -14.54 0.66
C ARG A 51 -13.51 -15.57 0.12
N LEU A 52 -12.25 -15.52 0.56
CA LEU A 52 -11.16 -16.30 -0.02
C LEU A 52 -11.04 -17.73 0.56
N HIS A 53 -11.54 -17.99 1.77
CA HIS A 53 -11.46 -19.32 2.41
C HIS A 53 -10.04 -19.95 2.38
N GLY A 54 -9.00 -19.13 2.57
CA GLY A 54 -7.61 -19.56 2.54
C GLY A 54 -6.91 -19.46 1.18
N ALA A 55 -7.64 -19.09 0.12
CA ALA A 55 -7.02 -18.76 -1.17
C ALA A 55 -6.13 -17.52 -1.08
N SER A 56 -5.12 -17.48 -1.94
CA SER A 56 -4.17 -16.38 -2.06
C SER A 56 -4.68 -15.29 -3.02
N VAL A 57 -4.28 -14.05 -2.77
CA VAL A 57 -4.70 -12.90 -3.59
C VAL A 57 -3.52 -11.97 -3.86
N ALA A 58 -3.31 -11.61 -5.12
CA ALA A 58 -2.38 -10.56 -5.49
C ALA A 58 -2.96 -9.20 -5.10
N GLY A 59 -2.21 -8.42 -4.32
CA GLY A 59 -2.66 -7.12 -3.80
C GLY A 59 -2.60 -5.99 -4.85
N PRO A 60 -3.34 -4.89 -4.63
CA PRO A 60 -3.33 -3.71 -5.51
C PRO A 60 -2.15 -2.75 -5.22
N GLY A 61 -1.19 -3.17 -4.39
CA GLY A 61 -0.20 -2.31 -3.73
C GLY A 61 -0.71 -1.75 -2.40
N GLU A 62 0.21 -1.33 -1.52
CA GLU A 62 -0.09 -0.79 -0.17
C GLU A 62 -0.97 -1.71 0.70
N ILE A 63 -0.59 -2.98 0.82
CA ILE A 63 -1.45 -4.03 1.36
C ILE A 63 -1.52 -4.08 2.89
N GLY A 64 -0.75 -3.26 3.63
CA GLY A 64 -0.52 -3.48 5.06
C GLY A 64 -1.79 -3.64 5.89
N THR A 65 -2.71 -2.67 5.81
CA THR A 65 -3.99 -2.75 6.52
C THR A 65 -4.89 -3.85 5.98
N LEU A 66 -4.92 -4.08 4.67
CA LEU A 66 -5.68 -5.17 4.06
C LEU A 66 -5.21 -6.53 4.58
N ALA A 67 -3.91 -6.77 4.58
CA ALA A 67 -3.30 -8.02 5.01
C ALA A 67 -3.54 -8.28 6.50
N TYR A 68 -3.48 -7.22 7.32
CA TYR A 68 -3.77 -7.33 8.75
C TYR A 68 -5.19 -7.82 9.03
N PHE A 69 -6.20 -7.28 8.33
CA PHE A 69 -7.61 -7.65 8.55
C PHE A 69 -8.07 -8.87 7.75
N CYS A 70 -7.43 -9.19 6.63
CA CYS A 70 -7.80 -10.34 5.81
C CYS A 70 -7.44 -11.67 6.47
N GLU A 71 -6.39 -11.69 7.28
CA GLU A 71 -5.79 -12.93 7.83
C GLU A 71 -5.54 -13.98 6.72
N CYS A 72 -5.19 -13.50 5.52
CA CYS A 72 -5.04 -14.30 4.30
C CYS A 72 -3.70 -14.02 3.61
N ALA A 73 -3.33 -14.88 2.67
CA ALA A 73 -2.11 -14.71 1.89
C ALA A 73 -2.28 -13.62 0.82
N ILE A 74 -2.02 -12.36 1.17
CA ILE A 74 -1.90 -11.26 0.21
C ILE A 74 -0.47 -11.22 -0.34
N ILE A 75 -0.34 -11.44 -1.66
CA ILE A 75 0.91 -11.48 -2.39
C ILE A 75 1.19 -10.09 -2.97
N ASP A 76 2.31 -9.49 -2.59
CA ASP A 76 2.91 -8.32 -3.23
C ASP A 76 4.45 -8.47 -3.29
N GLU A 77 5.13 -7.47 -3.86
CA GLU A 77 6.59 -7.50 -4.05
C GLU A 77 7.40 -7.51 -2.74
N PHE A 78 6.78 -7.15 -1.62
CA PHE A 78 7.38 -7.08 -0.28
C PHE A 78 6.97 -8.25 0.62
N SER A 79 5.79 -8.85 0.40
CA SER A 79 5.27 -9.98 1.17
C SER A 79 5.72 -11.33 0.59
N ASP A 80 6.10 -11.37 -0.69
CA ASP A 80 6.60 -12.56 -1.37
C ASP A 80 8.08 -12.43 -1.72
N ARG A 81 8.91 -13.28 -1.12
CA ARG A 81 10.36 -13.26 -1.33
C ARG A 81 10.76 -13.63 -2.77
N GLY A 82 9.96 -14.42 -3.48
CA GLY A 82 10.22 -14.75 -4.88
C GLY A 82 10.07 -13.53 -5.78
N HIS A 83 9.00 -12.75 -5.61
CA HIS A 83 8.85 -11.45 -6.30
C HIS A 83 9.98 -10.47 -5.94
N ALA A 84 10.40 -10.41 -4.67
CA ALA A 84 11.53 -9.58 -4.25
C ALA A 84 12.83 -9.97 -4.98
N VAL A 85 13.11 -11.27 -5.15
CA VAL A 85 14.28 -11.77 -5.89
C VAL A 85 14.30 -11.26 -7.33
N GLU A 86 13.16 -11.28 -8.03
CA GLU A 86 13.05 -10.78 -9.40
C GLU A 86 13.35 -9.27 -9.48
N LEU A 87 12.80 -8.49 -8.53
CA LEU A 87 13.02 -7.04 -8.48
C LEU A 87 14.48 -6.70 -8.17
N ILE A 88 15.10 -7.42 -7.24
CA ILE A 88 16.51 -7.24 -6.88
C ILE A 88 17.43 -7.58 -8.05
N ARG A 89 17.17 -8.71 -8.75
CA ARG A 89 17.92 -9.11 -9.94
C ARG A 89 17.87 -8.01 -11.01
N LYS A 90 16.66 -7.53 -11.33
CA LYS A 90 16.47 -6.43 -12.29
C LYS A 90 17.21 -5.16 -11.86
N ARG A 91 17.22 -4.85 -10.55
CA ARG A 91 17.92 -3.66 -10.04
C ARG A 91 19.43 -3.79 -10.14
N ILE A 92 19.99 -4.98 -9.89
CA ILE A 92 21.42 -5.27 -10.04
C ILE A 92 21.87 -5.17 -11.50
N GLU A 93 21.04 -5.64 -12.44
CA GLU A 93 21.30 -5.60 -13.89
C GLU A 93 21.28 -4.18 -14.46
N LEU A 94 20.37 -3.33 -13.97
CA LEU A 94 20.23 -1.94 -14.43
C LEU A 94 21.17 -0.96 -13.70
N ALA A 95 21.89 -1.41 -12.67
CA ALA A 95 22.74 -0.56 -11.85
C ALA A 95 24.11 -0.33 -12.49
N ASN A 96 24.73 0.83 -12.18
CA ASN A 96 26.14 1.03 -12.46
C ASN A 96 27.02 0.05 -11.64
N PRO A 97 28.31 -0.13 -11.99
CA PRO A 97 29.15 -1.16 -11.35
C PRO A 97 29.26 -1.04 -9.83
N LEU A 98 29.39 0.19 -9.31
CA LEU A 98 29.50 0.44 -7.88
C LEU A 98 28.22 0.05 -7.13
N MET A 99 27.07 0.46 -7.65
CA MET A 99 25.77 0.16 -7.07
C MET A 99 25.43 -1.33 -7.21
N SER A 100 25.79 -1.96 -8.34
CA SER A 100 25.62 -3.40 -8.55
C SER A 100 26.41 -4.20 -7.51
N LEU A 101 27.66 -3.82 -7.23
CA LEU A 101 28.47 -4.44 -6.18
C LEU A 101 27.84 -4.25 -4.79
N ALA A 102 27.43 -3.03 -4.46
CA ALA A 102 26.79 -2.75 -3.17
C ALA A 102 25.51 -3.57 -2.97
N LEU A 103 24.67 -3.70 -4.00
CA LEU A 103 23.45 -4.52 -3.96
C LEU A 103 23.75 -6.01 -3.81
N ARG A 104 24.77 -6.53 -4.51
CA ARG A 104 25.19 -7.94 -4.37
C ARG A 104 25.70 -8.26 -2.96
N ILE A 105 26.40 -7.31 -2.33
CA ILE A 105 26.84 -7.45 -0.92
C ILE A 105 25.64 -7.39 0.02
N ASN A 106 24.75 -6.41 -0.16
CA ASN A 106 23.55 -6.25 0.66
C ASN A 106 22.68 -7.51 0.65
N TYR A 107 22.49 -8.10 -0.53
CA TYR A 107 21.68 -9.31 -0.73
C TYR A 107 22.50 -10.61 -0.81
N HIS A 108 23.69 -10.65 -0.19
CA HIS A 108 24.57 -11.83 -0.26
C HIS A 108 23.92 -13.12 0.27
N TRP A 109 23.04 -13.01 1.28
CA TRP A 109 22.33 -14.14 1.89
C TRP A 109 20.92 -14.37 1.34
N LEU A 110 20.52 -13.65 0.30
CA LEU A 110 19.24 -13.89 -0.36
C LEU A 110 19.32 -15.19 -1.17
N ASP A 111 18.42 -16.13 -0.93
CA ASP A 111 18.26 -17.31 -1.77
C ASP A 111 17.71 -16.90 -3.15
N PRO A 112 18.50 -17.00 -4.23
CA PRO A 112 18.08 -16.56 -5.56
C PRO A 112 17.21 -17.59 -6.29
N SER A 113 17.01 -18.78 -5.72
CA SER A 113 16.23 -19.86 -6.30
C SER A 113 14.74 -19.80 -5.96
N LEU A 114 14.34 -18.90 -5.06
CA LEU A 114 12.94 -18.69 -4.68
C LEU A 114 12.13 -18.21 -5.89
N ALA A 115 11.15 -19.02 -6.28
CA ALA A 115 10.18 -18.66 -7.31
C ALA A 115 9.01 -17.86 -6.71
N PRO A 116 8.46 -16.87 -7.41
CA PRO A 116 7.26 -16.16 -6.96
C PRO A 116 6.06 -17.09 -6.81
N ARG A 117 5.27 -16.90 -5.74
CA ARG A 117 4.00 -17.60 -5.59
C ARG A 117 2.99 -17.12 -6.63
N ARG A 118 2.25 -18.06 -7.22
CA ARG A 118 1.07 -17.72 -8.04
C ARG A 118 -0.11 -17.43 -7.13
N ALA A 119 -0.80 -16.32 -7.39
CA ALA A 119 -2.01 -15.97 -6.67
C ALA A 119 -3.24 -16.63 -7.30
N ASP A 120 -4.16 -17.12 -6.48
CA ASP A 120 -5.44 -17.69 -6.93
C ASP A 120 -6.38 -16.58 -7.43
N TYR A 121 -6.27 -15.39 -6.85
CA TYR A 121 -7.06 -14.20 -7.18
C TYR A 121 -6.17 -12.97 -7.35
N ARG A 122 -6.76 -11.90 -7.88
CA ARG A 122 -6.17 -10.56 -7.93
C ARG A 122 -7.17 -9.52 -7.47
N LEU A 123 -6.75 -8.65 -6.57
CA LEU A 123 -7.49 -7.47 -6.15
C LEU A 123 -6.99 -6.26 -6.93
N GLN A 124 -7.88 -5.57 -7.64
CA GLN A 124 -7.52 -4.44 -8.50
C GLN A 124 -8.24 -3.18 -8.06
N TYR A 125 -7.55 -2.06 -8.05
CA TYR A 125 -8.16 -0.75 -7.84
C TYR A 125 -8.72 -0.18 -9.14
N GLY A 126 -9.94 0.36 -9.08
CA GLY A 126 -10.56 1.16 -10.13
C GLY A 126 -11.08 2.49 -9.59
N SER A 127 -11.13 3.52 -10.44
CA SER A 127 -11.74 4.81 -10.12
C SER A 127 -13.27 4.78 -10.30
N GLY A 128 -13.98 5.59 -9.52
CA GLY A 128 -15.43 5.67 -9.55
C GLY A 128 -16.14 4.50 -8.84
N PRO A 129 -17.48 4.47 -8.86
CA PRO A 129 -18.24 3.44 -8.18
C PRO A 129 -18.17 2.11 -8.92
N ALA A 130 -18.21 1.00 -8.17
CA ALA A 130 -18.49 -0.32 -8.70
C ALA A 130 -19.60 -0.98 -7.89
N THR A 131 -20.31 -1.91 -8.55
CA THR A 131 -21.35 -2.74 -7.94
C THR A 131 -21.09 -4.18 -8.31
N GLY A 132 -21.28 -5.09 -7.37
CA GLY A 132 -21.03 -6.51 -7.57
C GLY A 132 -20.64 -7.22 -6.28
N PRO A 133 -20.79 -8.55 -6.22
CA PRO A 133 -20.45 -9.34 -5.03
C PRO A 133 -18.95 -9.38 -4.73
N ASP A 134 -18.12 -9.13 -5.74
CA ASP A 134 -16.65 -9.15 -5.68
C ASP A 134 -16.07 -7.73 -5.81
N SER A 135 -16.88 -6.70 -5.52
CA SER A 135 -16.51 -5.29 -5.66
C SER A 135 -16.79 -4.52 -4.37
N TRP A 136 -15.80 -3.78 -3.89
CA TRP A 136 -15.90 -2.96 -2.69
C TRP A 136 -15.69 -1.49 -3.00
N PRO A 137 -16.70 -0.62 -2.84
CA PRO A 137 -16.52 0.82 -2.98
C PRO A 137 -15.67 1.34 -1.81
N VAL A 138 -14.71 2.22 -2.12
CA VAL A 138 -13.78 2.82 -1.16
C VAL A 138 -13.62 4.31 -1.43
N ARG A 139 -13.17 5.07 -0.42
CA ARG A 139 -12.85 6.49 -0.59
C ARG A 139 -11.42 6.77 -0.20
N SER A 140 -10.71 7.51 -1.05
CA SER A 140 -9.37 8.04 -0.82
C SER A 140 -9.44 9.55 -0.66
N ALA A 141 -8.77 10.09 0.35
CA ALA A 141 -8.62 11.54 0.49
C ALA A 141 -7.84 12.17 -0.67
N ALA A 142 -7.00 11.38 -1.35
CA ALA A 142 -6.17 11.84 -2.47
C ALA A 142 -6.80 11.57 -3.85
N LYS A 143 -7.54 10.46 -3.98
CA LYS A 143 -8.06 9.99 -5.29
C LYS A 143 -9.58 10.12 -5.42
N GLY A 144 -10.29 10.48 -4.36
CA GLY A 144 -11.75 10.53 -4.34
C GLY A 144 -12.37 9.14 -4.23
N ASP A 145 -13.53 8.96 -4.87
CA ASP A 145 -14.25 7.69 -4.85
C ASP A 145 -13.64 6.68 -5.83
N GLY A 146 -13.50 5.44 -5.35
CA GLY A 146 -12.96 4.33 -6.11
C GLY A 146 -13.55 3.00 -5.64
N HIS A 147 -12.96 1.91 -6.11
CA HIS A 147 -13.35 0.57 -5.69
C HIS A 147 -12.20 -0.42 -5.82
N PHE A 148 -12.28 -1.50 -5.05
CA PHE A 148 -11.51 -2.72 -5.30
C PHE A 148 -12.39 -3.77 -5.97
N THR A 149 -11.84 -4.50 -6.93
CA THR A 149 -12.51 -5.64 -7.58
C THR A 149 -11.65 -6.88 -7.46
N LEU A 150 -12.24 -7.98 -6.99
CA LEU A 150 -11.62 -9.30 -6.99
C LEU A 150 -11.87 -9.97 -8.34
N THR A 151 -10.79 -10.50 -8.92
CA THR A 151 -10.80 -11.21 -10.21
C THR A 151 -10.00 -12.50 -10.09
N PRO A 152 -10.28 -13.54 -10.89
CA PRO A 152 -9.43 -14.72 -10.93
C PRO A 152 -7.96 -14.36 -11.22
N GLY A 153 -7.04 -15.10 -10.60
CA GLY A 153 -5.61 -14.94 -10.79
C GLY A 153 -5.16 -15.27 -12.22
N PRO A 154 -3.97 -14.78 -12.64
CA PRO A 154 -3.37 -15.10 -13.94
C PRO A 154 -2.83 -16.54 -14.03
#